data_AF-A0A2A5WUB7-F1
#
_entry.id   AF-A0A2A5WUB7-F1
#
_cell.length_a   1.000
_cell.length_b   1.000
_cell.length_c   1.000
_cell.angle_alpha   90.00
_cell.angle_beta   90.00
_cell.angle_gamma   90.00
#
_symmetry.space_group_name_H-M   'P 1'
#
loop_
_entity.id
_entity.type
_entity.pdbx_description
1 polymer ?
#
loop_
_entity_poly.entity_id
_entity_poly.type
_entity_poly.pdbx_seq_one_letter_code
_entity_poly.pdbx_strand_id
1 'polypeptide(L)'
;MKNKLLNLLIVCSFFLLACEDEGSVSTKEPLLGIYTISKSELTSDATSANGLVSISSGTDITSAIVTAFLSEITCNSNANKAIEIAENNKINFVCRLEDKSQDQGSWAINDARSEFTLTLLIQGNLVPLKLTNLVESSTKIAGNVASIPVPPSLLAAVNSGFAGVTDPAVLISIDIELERLN
;
A
#
# COMPACT_ATOMS: atom_id res chain seq x y z
N MET A 1 -20.28 -35.73 -62.67
CA MET A 1 -20.20 -36.01 -61.21
C MET A 1 -18.79 -35.62 -60.75
N LYS A 2 -18.66 -34.49 -60.06
CA LYS A 2 -18.36 -34.39 -58.61
C LYS A 2 -16.92 -34.80 -58.24
N ASN A 3 -16.09 -33.75 -58.15
CA ASN A 3 -15.32 -33.35 -56.96
C ASN A 3 -14.10 -34.15 -56.46
N LYS A 4 -13.01 -33.38 -56.35
CA LYS A 4 -12.11 -33.21 -55.20
C LYS A 4 -11.04 -34.30 -55.01
N LEU A 5 -9.78 -33.91 -55.27
CA LEU A 5 -8.63 -34.13 -54.39
C LEU A 5 -7.38 -33.44 -54.99
N LEU A 6 -7.46 -32.11 -55.08
CA LEU A 6 -6.28 -31.25 -55.28
C LEU A 6 -6.25 -30.28 -54.09
N ASN A 7 -5.65 -30.73 -52.98
CA ASN A 7 -5.16 -29.89 -51.89
C ASN A 7 -4.46 -30.80 -50.87
N LEU A 8 -3.27 -31.25 -51.22
CA LEU A 8 -2.34 -31.89 -50.29
C LEU A 8 -0.96 -31.31 -50.55
N LEU A 9 -0.77 -29.99 -50.35
CA LEU A 9 0.60 -29.44 -50.37
C LEU A 9 0.77 -28.05 -49.72
N ILE A 10 0.05 -27.67 -48.66
CA ILE A 10 0.39 -26.44 -47.91
C ILE A 10 0.00 -26.59 -46.42
N VAL A 11 0.69 -27.43 -45.64
CA VAL A 11 0.74 -27.28 -44.16
C VAL A 11 2.01 -27.98 -43.63
N CYS A 12 3.20 -27.39 -43.78
CA CYS A 12 4.40 -27.82 -43.01
C CYS A 12 5.60 -26.87 -43.07
N SER A 13 5.41 -25.56 -43.27
CA SER A 13 6.55 -24.63 -43.43
C SER A 13 6.56 -23.44 -42.45
N PHE A 14 5.80 -23.50 -41.36
CA PHE A 14 5.74 -22.41 -40.37
C PHE A 14 5.93 -22.86 -38.92
N PHE A 15 6.64 -23.96 -38.67
CA PHE A 15 6.77 -24.53 -37.32
C PHE A 15 8.19 -24.62 -36.74
N LEU A 16 9.20 -23.90 -37.27
CA LEU A 16 10.57 -24.01 -36.73
C LEU A 16 11.33 -22.68 -36.58
N LEU A 17 10.65 -21.54 -36.45
CA LEU A 17 11.28 -20.26 -36.12
C LEU A 17 10.45 -19.45 -35.09
N ALA A 18 10.06 -20.09 -33.99
CA ALA A 18 9.69 -19.36 -32.78
C ALA A 18 10.87 -19.45 -31.82
N CYS A 19 11.48 -18.29 -31.54
CA CYS A 19 12.62 -18.09 -30.66
C CYS A 19 12.54 -18.94 -29.39
N GLU A 20 13.55 -19.76 -29.17
CA GLU A 20 14.14 -19.89 -27.84
C GLU A 20 14.74 -18.52 -27.50
N ASP A 21 14.13 -17.80 -26.56
CA ASP A 21 14.74 -16.64 -25.93
C ASP A 21 14.44 -16.68 -24.43
N GLU A 22 15.51 -16.96 -23.70
CA GLU A 22 15.95 -16.29 -22.47
C GLU A 22 15.09 -16.42 -21.21
N GLY A 23 15.78 -16.70 -20.10
CA GLY A 23 15.22 -17.01 -18.80
C GLY A 23 14.11 -16.07 -18.36
N SER A 24 13.04 -16.66 -17.83
CA SER A 24 11.94 -15.94 -17.21
C SER A 24 12.46 -15.04 -16.09
N VAL A 25 12.75 -13.78 -16.40
CA VAL A 25 12.74 -12.71 -15.41
C VAL A 25 11.35 -12.77 -14.81
N SER A 26 11.25 -13.08 -13.52
CA SER A 26 9.97 -13.10 -12.83
C SER A 26 9.28 -11.75 -13.06
N THR A 27 8.25 -11.73 -13.90
CA THR A 27 7.41 -10.56 -14.20
C THR A 27 6.45 -10.24 -13.06
N LYS A 28 6.78 -10.67 -11.84
CA LYS A 28 5.97 -10.45 -10.66
C LYS A 28 6.09 -8.97 -10.31
N GLU A 29 4.93 -8.30 -10.16
CA GLU A 29 4.88 -6.88 -9.80
C GLU A 29 5.81 -6.61 -8.60
N PRO A 30 6.82 -5.72 -8.74
CA PRO A 30 7.84 -5.48 -7.70
C PRO A 30 7.29 -5.12 -6.33
N LEU A 31 6.13 -4.44 -6.29
CA LEU A 31 5.47 -4.00 -5.06
C LEU A 31 4.82 -5.14 -4.27
N LEU A 32 4.63 -6.31 -4.87
CA LEU A 32 4.01 -7.45 -4.18
C LEU A 32 4.88 -7.94 -3.04
N GLY A 33 4.27 -8.11 -1.87
CA GLY A 33 4.99 -8.57 -0.68
C GLY A 33 4.29 -8.23 0.63
N ILE A 34 4.98 -8.53 1.72
CA ILE A 34 4.55 -8.22 3.09
C ILE A 34 5.42 -7.08 3.60
N TYR A 35 4.81 -6.08 4.22
CA TYR A 35 5.47 -4.85 4.63
C TYR A 35 5.11 -4.44 6.06
N THR A 36 5.99 -3.69 6.70
CA THR A 36 5.68 -2.88 7.88
C THR A 36 5.80 -1.40 7.55
N ILE A 37 5.07 -0.54 8.25
CA ILE A 37 5.34 0.90 8.20
C ILE A 37 6.58 1.15 9.08
N SER A 38 7.69 1.46 8.43
CA SER A 38 8.99 1.69 9.07
C SER A 38 9.22 3.16 9.41
N LYS A 39 8.59 4.07 8.66
CA LYS A 39 8.63 5.52 8.91
C LYS A 39 7.30 6.17 8.51
N SER A 40 6.86 7.14 9.31
CA SER A 40 5.83 8.11 8.98
C SER A 40 6.14 9.44 9.68
N GLU A 41 6.51 10.45 8.92
CA GLU A 41 6.92 11.76 9.44
C GLU A 41 6.05 12.86 8.84
N LEU A 42 5.60 13.82 9.66
CA LEU A 42 4.78 14.93 9.19
C LEU A 42 5.57 15.85 8.26
N THR A 43 5.03 16.18 7.09
CA THR A 43 5.62 17.14 6.13
C THR A 43 5.01 18.54 6.26
N SER A 44 3.91 18.67 7.00
CA SER A 44 3.27 19.93 7.37
C SER A 44 2.74 19.85 8.79
N ASP A 45 2.56 21.01 9.43
CA ASP A 45 1.97 21.05 10.77
C ASP A 45 0.56 20.45 10.76
N ALA A 46 0.32 19.49 11.65
CA ALA A 46 -1.01 18.94 11.90
C ALA A 46 -1.69 19.80 12.95
N THR A 47 -2.65 20.64 12.54
CA THR A 47 -3.24 21.67 13.40
C THR A 47 -4.75 21.46 13.55
N SER A 48 -5.27 21.60 14.77
CA SER A 48 -6.72 21.61 15.02
C SER A 48 -7.41 22.76 14.29
N ALA A 49 -8.70 22.62 13.99
CA ALA A 49 -9.47 23.60 13.24
C ALA A 49 -9.51 24.98 13.91
N ASN A 50 -9.41 25.02 15.24
CA ASN A 50 -9.34 26.25 16.03
C ASN A 50 -7.92 26.82 16.22
N GLY A 51 -6.89 26.13 15.71
CA GLY A 51 -5.49 26.56 15.80
C GLY A 51 -4.83 26.42 17.18
N LEU A 52 -5.51 25.86 18.18
CA LEU A 52 -5.02 25.82 19.56
C LEU A 52 -4.08 24.65 19.86
N VAL A 53 -4.18 23.56 19.09
CA VAL A 53 -3.36 22.36 19.26
C VAL A 53 -2.71 22.05 17.92
N SER A 54 -1.39 21.86 17.93
CA SER A 54 -0.65 21.47 16.75
C SER A 54 0.45 20.45 17.07
N ILE A 55 0.82 19.67 16.06
CA ILE A 55 2.08 18.93 16.00
C ILE A 55 2.86 19.52 14.84
N SER A 56 4.12 19.89 15.09
CA SER A 56 4.97 20.48 14.07
C SER A 56 5.34 19.46 12.99
N SER A 57 5.54 19.96 11.78
CA SER A 57 6.28 19.26 10.72
C SER A 57 7.63 18.72 11.24
N GLY A 58 8.09 17.62 10.63
CA GLY A 58 9.26 16.85 11.05
C GLY A 58 9.02 15.90 12.23
N THR A 59 7.82 15.89 12.81
CA THR A 59 7.50 14.96 13.91
C THR A 59 7.25 13.55 13.37
N ASP A 60 7.91 12.57 13.98
CA ASP A 60 7.67 11.15 13.75
C ASP A 60 6.33 10.73 14.40
N ILE A 61 5.42 10.21 13.58
CA ILE A 61 4.11 9.69 13.99
C ILE A 61 3.95 8.20 13.66
N THR A 62 5.04 7.49 13.34
CA THR A 62 5.06 6.09 12.90
C THR A 62 4.25 5.19 13.82
N SER A 63 4.50 5.25 15.13
CA SER A 63 3.80 4.38 16.09
C SER A 63 2.30 4.64 16.15
N ALA A 64 1.86 5.90 16.01
CA ALA A 64 0.44 6.25 15.98
C ALA A 64 -0.24 5.71 14.71
N ILE A 65 0.40 5.87 13.55
CA ILE A 65 -0.09 5.36 12.26
C ILE A 65 -0.13 3.83 12.25
N VAL A 66 0.93 3.15 12.70
CA VAL A 66 0.97 1.68 12.81
C VAL A 66 -0.16 1.17 13.69
N THR A 67 -0.37 1.80 14.85
CA THR A 67 -1.42 1.41 15.78
C THR A 67 -2.80 1.58 15.16
N ALA A 68 -3.05 2.71 14.49
CA ALA A 68 -4.35 2.99 13.89
C ALA A 68 -4.64 2.14 12.64
N PHE A 69 -3.63 1.89 11.80
CA PHE A 69 -3.82 1.10 10.59
C PHE A 69 -4.02 -0.35 10.95
N LEU A 70 -3.15 -0.91 11.80
CA LEU A 70 -3.17 -2.34 12.11
C LEU A 70 -4.06 -2.66 13.33
N SER A 71 -4.89 -1.74 13.81
CA SER A 71 -5.87 -2.03 14.87
C SER A 71 -6.98 -2.96 14.41
N GLU A 72 -7.27 -2.99 13.11
CA GLU A 72 -8.36 -3.79 12.54
C GLU A 72 -8.08 -5.29 12.58
N ILE A 73 -6.82 -5.71 12.74
CA ILE A 73 -6.43 -7.11 12.91
C ILE A 73 -5.91 -7.37 14.32
N THR A 74 -6.37 -8.46 14.94
CA THR A 74 -5.85 -8.94 16.23
C THR A 74 -4.90 -10.11 16.00
N CYS A 75 -3.63 -9.95 16.35
CA CYS A 75 -2.61 -11.00 16.34
C CYS A 75 -2.21 -11.34 17.78
N ASN A 76 -1.64 -12.53 18.00
CA ASN A 76 -1.05 -12.92 19.28
C ASN A 76 0.12 -12.01 19.68
N SER A 77 0.84 -11.47 18.69
CA SER A 77 1.87 -10.46 18.88
C SER A 77 1.67 -9.27 17.94
N ASN A 78 1.71 -8.05 18.49
CA ASN A 78 1.66 -6.83 17.67
C ASN A 78 2.84 -6.73 16.69
N ALA A 79 3.99 -7.33 17.00
CA ALA A 79 5.15 -7.35 16.12
C ALA A 79 4.94 -8.23 14.87
N ASN A 80 3.92 -9.10 14.86
CA ASN A 80 3.60 -9.96 13.73
C ASN A 80 2.62 -9.29 12.75
N LYS A 81 2.03 -8.14 13.11
CA LYS A 81 1.11 -7.40 12.25
C LYS A 81 1.89 -6.83 11.06
N ALA A 82 1.34 -7.00 9.87
CA ALA A 82 1.94 -6.49 8.65
C ALA A 82 0.87 -6.17 7.60
N ILE A 83 1.28 -5.47 6.55
CA ILE A 83 0.46 -5.13 5.38
C ILE A 83 0.90 -6.01 4.22
N GLU A 84 0.01 -6.79 3.66
CA GLU A 84 0.25 -7.56 2.44
C GLU A 84 -0.27 -6.78 1.23
N ILE A 85 0.61 -6.56 0.25
CA ILE A 85 0.27 -6.10 -1.09
C ILE A 85 0.16 -7.36 -1.97
N ALA A 86 -1.08 -7.80 -2.23
CA ALA A 86 -1.38 -9.07 -2.86
C ALA A 86 -1.60 -8.94 -4.38
N GLU A 87 -1.36 -10.03 -5.13
CA GLU A 87 -1.38 -10.03 -6.60
C GLU A 87 -2.77 -9.76 -7.21
N ASN A 88 -3.82 -9.96 -6.44
CA ASN A 88 -5.21 -9.77 -6.84
C ASN A 88 -5.73 -8.34 -6.57
N ASN A 89 -4.82 -7.36 -6.54
CA ASN A 89 -5.08 -5.94 -6.24
C ASN A 89 -5.66 -5.70 -4.84
N LYS A 90 -5.49 -6.63 -3.91
CA LYS A 90 -5.94 -6.49 -2.53
C LYS A 90 -4.84 -6.02 -1.61
N ILE A 91 -5.25 -5.26 -0.60
CA ILE A 91 -4.46 -5.05 0.60
C ILE A 91 -5.06 -5.89 1.71
N ASN A 92 -4.24 -6.74 2.31
CA ASN A 92 -4.63 -7.44 3.53
C ASN A 92 -3.81 -6.94 4.72
N PHE A 93 -4.42 -6.90 5.89
CA PHE A 93 -3.63 -6.94 7.12
C PHE A 93 -3.44 -8.40 7.51
N VAL A 94 -2.20 -8.76 7.87
CA VAL A 94 -1.82 -10.14 8.14
C VAL A 94 -1.12 -10.28 9.49
N CYS A 95 -1.29 -11.43 10.12
CA CYS A 95 -0.47 -11.88 11.22
C CYS A 95 0.55 -12.88 10.65
N ARG A 96 1.78 -12.44 10.41
CA ARG A 96 2.80 -13.17 9.63
C ARG A 96 3.06 -14.62 10.07
N LEU A 97 2.83 -14.93 11.34
CA LEU A 97 3.15 -16.23 11.95
C LEU A 97 1.90 -17.02 12.39
N GLU A 98 0.70 -16.55 12.03
CA GLU A 98 -0.55 -17.06 12.61
C GLU A 98 -1.58 -17.48 11.55
N ASP A 99 -1.18 -17.61 10.28
CA ASP A 99 -2.05 -17.94 9.13
C ASP A 99 -3.39 -17.18 9.16
N LYS A 100 -3.28 -15.88 9.47
CA LYS A 100 -4.42 -15.00 9.66
C LYS A 100 -4.26 -13.77 8.78
N SER A 101 -5.29 -13.50 8.00
CA SER A 101 -5.36 -12.39 7.05
C SER A 101 -6.76 -11.79 7.09
N GLN A 102 -6.84 -10.49 6.85
CA GLN A 102 -8.07 -9.73 6.76
C GLN A 102 -8.00 -8.79 5.58
N ASP A 103 -8.99 -8.86 4.70
CA ASP A 103 -9.13 -7.94 3.56
C ASP A 103 -9.39 -6.52 4.07
N GLN A 104 -8.53 -5.60 3.65
CA GLN A 104 -8.50 -4.22 4.12
C GLN A 104 -8.41 -3.23 2.98
N GLY A 105 -8.84 -3.65 1.78
CA GLY A 105 -9.02 -2.79 0.64
C GLY A 105 -8.13 -3.18 -0.53
N SER A 106 -7.61 -2.19 -1.24
CA SER A 106 -7.00 -2.41 -2.56
C SER A 106 -5.82 -1.49 -2.82
N TRP A 107 -5.06 -1.83 -3.85
CA TRP A 107 -3.97 -1.00 -4.33
C TRP A 107 -4.00 -0.85 -5.84
N ALA A 108 -3.44 0.26 -6.31
CA ALA A 108 -3.22 0.55 -7.72
C ALA A 108 -1.94 1.37 -7.90
N ILE A 109 -1.23 1.14 -8.99
CA ILE A 109 -0.10 1.97 -9.44
C ILE A 109 -0.42 2.54 -10.81
N ASN A 110 -0.03 3.78 -11.09
CA ASN A 110 -0.21 4.38 -12.40
C ASN A 110 0.82 3.86 -13.42
N ASP A 111 0.53 4.01 -14.73
CA ASP A 111 1.41 3.53 -15.80
C ASP A 111 2.83 4.12 -15.74
N ALA A 112 2.96 5.36 -15.26
CA ALA A 112 4.24 6.03 -15.09
C ALA A 112 5.03 5.57 -13.85
N ARG A 113 4.45 4.69 -13.01
CA ARG A 113 5.00 4.23 -11.72
C ARG A 113 5.49 5.36 -10.82
N SER A 114 4.79 6.48 -10.85
CA SER A 114 5.07 7.69 -10.06
C SER A 114 4.08 7.89 -8.92
N GLU A 115 2.94 7.18 -8.97
CA GLU A 115 1.86 7.27 -8.01
C GLU A 115 1.39 5.86 -7.61
N PHE A 116 1.47 5.57 -6.32
CA PHE A 116 0.94 4.35 -5.73
C PHE A 116 -0.21 4.68 -4.80
N THR A 117 -1.40 4.16 -5.09
CA THR A 117 -2.60 4.43 -4.30
C THR A 117 -2.99 3.19 -3.51
N LEU A 118 -3.00 3.33 -2.19
CA LEU A 118 -3.60 2.36 -1.27
C LEU A 118 -4.98 2.86 -0.90
N THR A 119 -6.03 2.08 -1.12
CA THR A 119 -7.36 2.39 -0.60
C THR A 119 -7.62 1.45 0.56
N LEU A 120 -7.51 1.97 1.78
CA LEU A 120 -7.58 1.16 3.00
C LEU A 120 -8.95 1.27 3.67
N LEU A 121 -9.48 0.15 4.15
CA LEU A 121 -10.64 0.14 5.02
C LEU A 121 -10.16 0.33 6.47
N ILE A 122 -10.46 1.48 7.07
CA ILE A 122 -10.08 1.80 8.45
C ILE A 122 -11.36 2.15 9.20
N GLN A 123 -11.69 1.38 10.25
CA GLN A 123 -12.89 1.57 11.07
C GLN A 123 -14.19 1.69 10.23
N GLY A 124 -14.28 0.93 9.14
CA GLY A 124 -15.43 0.95 8.23
C GLY A 124 -15.43 2.07 7.18
N ASN A 125 -14.42 2.94 7.16
CA ASN A 125 -14.28 4.01 6.16
C ASN A 125 -13.17 3.68 5.15
N LEU A 126 -13.42 3.95 3.87
CA LEU A 126 -12.39 3.83 2.83
C LEU A 126 -11.53 5.11 2.81
N VAL A 127 -10.26 4.95 3.13
CA VAL A 127 -9.26 6.02 3.17
C VAL A 127 -8.28 5.83 2.01
N PRO A 128 -8.31 6.69 0.99
CA PRO A 128 -7.32 6.66 -0.08
C PRO A 128 -6.02 7.33 0.40
N LEU A 129 -4.92 6.60 0.29
CA LEU A 129 -3.56 7.07 0.54
C LEU A 129 -2.83 7.06 -0.79
N LYS A 130 -2.72 8.24 -1.39
CA LYS A 130 -2.01 8.43 -2.64
C LYS A 130 -0.56 8.81 -2.35
N LEU A 131 0.35 7.87 -2.52
CA LEU A 131 1.79 8.09 -2.45
C LEU A 131 2.24 8.71 -3.76
N THR A 132 2.77 9.93 -3.68
CA THR A 132 3.44 10.65 -4.77
C THR A 132 4.95 10.67 -4.52
N ASN A 133 5.73 11.07 -5.52
CA ASN A 133 7.20 10.96 -5.47
C ASN A 133 7.64 9.55 -5.08
N LEU A 134 6.99 8.55 -5.69
CA LEU A 134 7.18 7.14 -5.36
C LEU A 134 8.64 6.74 -5.53
N VAL A 135 9.20 6.13 -4.48
CA VAL A 135 10.50 5.48 -4.50
C VAL A 135 10.28 4.01 -4.17
N GLU A 136 10.52 3.14 -5.15
CA GLU A 136 10.39 1.69 -5.00
C GLU A 136 11.75 0.99 -5.15
N SER A 137 11.93 -0.07 -4.37
CA SER A 137 13.09 -0.95 -4.41
C SER A 137 12.68 -2.36 -3.98
N SER A 138 13.60 -3.32 -4.05
CA SER A 138 13.34 -4.69 -3.61
C SER A 138 12.97 -4.79 -2.12
N THR A 139 13.37 -3.81 -1.29
CA THR A 139 13.19 -3.83 0.16
C THR A 139 12.28 -2.74 0.70
N LYS A 140 11.85 -1.76 -0.12
CA LYS A 140 11.17 -0.57 0.38
C LYS A 140 10.25 0.08 -0.66
N ILE A 141 9.13 0.60 -0.19
CA ILE A 141 8.24 1.53 -0.89
C ILE A 141 8.18 2.81 -0.06
N ALA A 142 8.44 3.96 -0.66
CA ALA A 142 8.36 5.26 0.02
C ALA A 142 7.67 6.31 -0.85
N GLY A 143 7.08 7.30 -0.21
CA GLY A 143 6.46 8.43 -0.93
C GLY A 143 5.83 9.44 0.02
N ASN A 144 5.37 10.53 -0.58
CA ASN A 144 4.62 11.58 0.11
C ASN A 144 3.12 11.35 -0.03
N VAL A 145 2.39 11.44 1.08
CA VAL A 145 0.93 11.40 1.11
C VAL A 145 0.43 12.71 1.71
N ALA A 146 -0.40 13.42 0.95
CA ALA A 146 -0.91 14.73 1.37
C ALA A 146 -2.38 14.66 1.81
N SER A 147 -2.74 15.50 2.77
CA SER A 147 -4.13 15.79 3.14
C SER A 147 -4.97 14.56 3.54
N ILE A 148 -4.40 13.67 4.34
CA ILE A 148 -5.10 12.53 4.92
C ILE A 148 -5.97 13.04 6.08
N PRO A 149 -7.30 12.86 6.05
CA PRO A 149 -8.13 13.12 7.21
C PRO A 149 -7.92 12.03 8.27
N VAL A 150 -7.47 12.41 9.46
CA VAL A 150 -7.33 11.49 10.60
C VAL A 150 -8.15 11.99 11.79
N PRO A 151 -8.70 11.08 12.62
CA PRO A 151 -9.39 11.49 13.84
C PRO A 151 -8.39 12.10 14.82
N PRO A 152 -8.75 13.17 15.56
CA PRO A 152 -7.87 13.77 16.57
C PRO A 152 -7.35 12.77 17.62
N SER A 153 -8.15 11.76 17.95
CA SER A 153 -7.77 10.69 18.88
C SER A 153 -6.53 9.90 18.45
N LEU A 154 -6.26 9.80 17.14
CA LEU A 154 -5.03 9.19 16.61
C LEU A 154 -3.81 10.04 16.99
N LEU A 155 -3.94 11.37 16.87
CA LEU A 155 -2.86 12.33 17.14
C LEU A 155 -2.62 12.54 18.65
N ALA A 156 -3.59 12.17 19.50
CA ALA A 156 -3.46 12.25 20.96
C ALA A 156 -2.30 11.41 21.52
N ALA A 157 -1.88 10.35 20.81
CA ALA A 157 -0.72 9.54 21.15
C ALA A 157 0.62 10.28 20.94
N VAL A 158 0.62 11.33 20.11
CA VAL A 158 1.81 12.14 19.77
C VAL A 158 1.80 13.44 20.57
N ASN A 159 0.65 14.13 20.61
CA ASN A 159 0.43 15.31 21.44
C ASN A 159 -0.89 15.15 22.18
N SER A 160 -0.82 14.98 23.51
CA SER A 160 -1.99 14.74 24.36
C SER A 160 -3.04 15.85 24.33
N GLY A 161 -2.69 17.06 23.87
CA GLY A 161 -3.65 18.14 23.62
C GLY A 161 -4.76 17.76 22.64
N PHE A 162 -4.50 16.82 21.71
CA PHE A 162 -5.51 16.33 20.79
C PHE A 162 -6.61 15.47 21.43
N ALA A 163 -6.43 14.99 22.67
CA ALA A 163 -7.46 14.23 23.38
C ALA A 163 -8.74 15.06 23.67
N GLY A 164 -8.61 16.39 23.74
CA GLY A 164 -9.73 17.31 23.94
C GLY A 164 -10.23 17.98 22.66
N VAL A 165 -9.66 17.65 21.50
CA VAL A 165 -10.05 18.24 20.21
C VAL A 165 -11.28 17.52 19.66
N THR A 166 -12.34 18.28 19.36
CA THR A 166 -13.62 17.76 18.86
C THR A 166 -13.78 17.88 17.34
N ASP A 167 -12.69 18.18 16.64
CA ASP A 167 -12.70 18.30 15.18
C ASP A 167 -13.12 16.96 14.55
N PRO A 168 -13.93 16.97 13.48
CA PRO A 168 -14.32 15.72 12.81
C PRO A 168 -13.10 14.99 12.21
N ALA A 169 -12.11 15.75 11.74
CA ALA A 169 -10.82 15.26 11.31
C ALA A 169 -9.77 16.39 11.36
N VAL A 170 -8.51 15.99 11.52
CA VAL A 170 -7.34 16.85 11.29
C VAL A 170 -6.67 16.35 10.01
N LEU A 171 -6.33 17.26 9.11
CA LEU A 171 -5.62 16.91 7.89
C LEU A 171 -4.12 16.81 8.19
N ILE A 172 -3.54 15.67 7.84
CA ILE A 172 -2.08 15.47 7.93
C ILE A 172 -1.49 15.23 6.56
N SER A 173 -0.24 15.66 6.38
CA SER A 173 0.59 15.28 5.24
C SER A 173 1.84 14.61 5.79
N ILE A 174 2.25 13.50 5.19
CA ILE A 174 3.33 12.65 5.70
C ILE A 174 4.25 12.18 4.58
N ASP A 175 5.52 11.99 4.92
CA ASP A 175 6.37 11.06 4.20
C ASP A 175 6.23 9.69 4.89
N ILE A 176 5.95 8.65 4.11
CA ILE A 176 5.75 7.29 4.59
C ILE A 176 6.74 6.33 3.94
N GLU A 177 7.26 5.37 4.70
CA GLU A 177 8.08 4.27 4.21
C GLU A 177 7.53 2.92 4.67
N LEU A 178 7.24 2.05 3.71
CA LEU A 178 6.91 0.65 3.90
C LEU A 178 8.18 -0.19 3.68
N GLU A 179 8.66 -0.84 4.74
CA GLU A 179 9.79 -1.76 4.66
C GLU A 179 9.29 -3.18 4.42
N ARG A 180 9.89 -3.86 3.45
CA ARG A 180 9.55 -5.24 3.10
C ARG A 180 10.04 -6.18 4.20
N LEU A 181 9.15 -7.05 4.64
CA LEU A 181 9.44 -8.10 5.61
C LEU A 181 9.75 -9.39 4.85
N ASN A 182 10.95 -9.93 5.09
CA ASN A 182 11.38 -11.23 4.56
C ASN A 182 10.70 -12.41 5.28
#